data_AF-B4NGV0-F1
#
_entry.id   AF-B4NGV0-F1
#
_cell.length_a   1.000
_cell.length_b   1.000
_cell.length_c   1.000
_cell.angle_alpha   90.00
_cell.angle_beta   90.00
_cell.angle_gamma   90.00
#
_symmetry.space_group_name_H-M   'P 1'
#
loop_
_entity.id
_entity.type
_entity.pdbx_description
1 polymer ?
#
loop_
_entity_poly.entity_id
_entity_poly.type
_entity_poly.pdbx_seq_one_letter_code
_entity_poly.pdbx_strand_id
1 'polypeptide(L)'
;MSTLSTLINPGQLCLGQAFKAMHHSNNTHQLPLPPNAEGESMSKVYRDIIQYLKNCLNGKPLIVFTLTQEVAIVKSCFDYMQTACELDYTDNSDDEDGKKDPIPPILVYDIQYLFFYLKKETMGMMGQPNEGIKHDVTNAIFLRDIFEFEEKIACQFHEEIDRSRYCTRSQVVRWVYTFCDYMCKDLGITMEPGKHAPFFKPLDTSSD
;
A
#
# COMPACT_ATOMS: atom_id res chain seq x y z
N MET A 1 5.99 9.64 -9.76
CA MET A 1 5.70 8.73 -8.64
C MET A 1 5.70 7.33 -9.21
N SER A 2 6.38 6.38 -8.58
CA SER A 2 6.35 4.97 -8.97
C SER A 2 5.40 4.19 -8.06
N THR A 3 4.81 3.12 -8.57
CA THR A 3 3.96 2.21 -7.79
C THR A 3 4.29 0.79 -8.21
N LEU A 4 4.62 -0.06 -7.24
CA LEU A 4 4.66 -1.51 -7.42
C LEU A 4 3.29 -2.06 -7.01
N SER A 5 2.62 -2.80 -7.90
CA SER A 5 1.34 -3.43 -7.63
C SER A 5 1.28 -4.75 -8.39
N THR A 6 0.94 -5.83 -7.69
CA THR A 6 0.81 -7.15 -8.29
C THR A 6 -0.21 -7.97 -7.52
N LEU A 7 -0.91 -8.87 -8.22
CA LEU A 7 -1.72 -9.92 -7.58
C LEU A 7 -0.79 -11.05 -7.13
N ILE A 8 -1.19 -11.77 -6.09
CA ILE A 8 -0.39 -12.84 -5.49
C ILE A 8 -1.15 -14.14 -5.60
N ASN A 9 -0.53 -15.15 -6.20
CA ASN A 9 -0.99 -16.53 -6.11
C ASN A 9 -0.22 -17.22 -4.96
N PRO A 10 -0.87 -17.48 -3.81
CA PRO A 10 -0.22 -18.06 -2.65
C PRO A 10 -0.03 -19.59 -2.75
N GLY A 11 -0.41 -20.22 -3.87
CA GLY A 11 -0.43 -21.67 -3.97
C GLY A 11 -1.63 -22.24 -3.22
N GLN A 12 -1.41 -23.14 -2.27
CA GLN A 12 -2.49 -23.84 -1.57
C GLN A 12 -2.93 -23.11 -0.29
N LEU A 13 -4.23 -23.16 0.02
CA LEU A 13 -4.75 -22.69 1.30
C LEU A 13 -4.36 -23.65 2.43
N CYS A 14 -4.06 -23.10 3.61
CA CYS A 14 -3.90 -23.88 4.82
C CYS A 14 -5.17 -24.70 5.12
N LEU A 15 -4.98 -25.95 5.54
CA LEU A 15 -6.08 -26.84 5.88
C LEU A 15 -7.02 -26.19 6.94
N GLY A 16 -8.33 -26.26 6.70
CA GLY A 16 -9.34 -25.69 7.58
C GLY A 16 -9.60 -24.19 7.41
N GLN A 17 -8.88 -23.48 6.53
CA GLN A 17 -9.08 -22.03 6.31
C GLN A 17 -10.00 -21.69 5.13
N ALA A 18 -10.44 -22.69 4.35
CA ALA A 18 -11.20 -22.48 3.10
C ALA A 18 -12.44 -21.57 3.29
N PHE A 19 -13.27 -21.85 4.30
CA PHE A 19 -14.46 -21.05 4.57
C PHE A 19 -14.12 -19.60 4.93
N LYS A 20 -13.11 -19.39 5.79
CA LYS A 20 -12.69 -18.04 6.21
C LYS A 20 -12.12 -17.24 5.05
N ALA A 21 -11.30 -17.88 4.20
CA ALA A 21 -10.75 -17.26 3.00
C ALA A 21 -11.87 -16.84 2.03
N MET A 22 -12.85 -17.72 1.80
CA MET A 22 -14.00 -17.44 0.92
C MET A 22 -14.87 -16.33 1.48
N HIS A 23 -15.20 -16.38 2.76
CA HIS A 23 -16.01 -15.35 3.40
C HIS A 23 -15.30 -13.99 3.39
N HIS A 24 -14.00 -13.93 3.67
CA HIS A 24 -13.25 -12.68 3.59
C HIS A 24 -13.25 -12.15 2.16
N SER A 25 -12.83 -12.97 1.17
CA SER A 25 -12.73 -12.54 -0.22
C SER A 25 -14.06 -12.02 -0.75
N ASN A 26 -15.17 -12.73 -0.51
CA ASN A 26 -16.50 -12.33 -0.99
C ASN A 26 -16.96 -10.98 -0.44
N ASN A 27 -16.58 -10.64 0.78
CA ASN A 27 -16.96 -9.41 1.45
C ASN A 27 -15.97 -8.25 1.24
N THR A 28 -14.78 -8.51 0.69
CA THR A 28 -13.75 -7.49 0.46
C THR A 28 -13.34 -7.46 -1.01
N HIS A 29 -12.16 -7.99 -1.32
CA HIS A 29 -11.43 -7.82 -2.56
C HIS A 29 -11.89 -8.72 -3.70
N GLN A 30 -12.67 -9.78 -3.43
CA GLN A 30 -13.16 -10.75 -4.40
C GLN A 30 -12.09 -11.41 -5.29
N LEU A 31 -10.82 -11.36 -4.88
CA LEU A 31 -9.75 -12.14 -5.50
C LEU A 31 -10.11 -13.63 -5.55
N PRO A 32 -9.89 -14.29 -6.70
CA PRO A 32 -10.06 -15.72 -6.84
C PRO A 32 -9.21 -16.47 -5.81
N LEU A 33 -9.79 -17.50 -5.21
CA LEU A 33 -9.07 -18.36 -4.29
C LEU A 33 -8.36 -19.51 -5.01
N PRO A 34 -7.31 -20.08 -4.41
CA PRO A 34 -6.72 -21.33 -4.89
C PRO A 34 -7.77 -22.43 -5.14
N PRO A 35 -7.62 -23.22 -6.22
CA PRO A 35 -6.48 -23.26 -7.14
C PRO A 35 -6.50 -22.19 -8.26
N ASN A 36 -7.52 -21.33 -8.30
CA ASN A 36 -7.72 -20.36 -9.38
C ASN A 36 -7.17 -18.96 -9.04
N ALA A 37 -6.34 -18.84 -8.01
CA ALA A 37 -5.75 -17.56 -7.62
C ALA A 37 -4.87 -17.01 -8.76
N GLU A 38 -5.03 -15.73 -9.06
CA GLU A 38 -4.26 -15.03 -10.09
C GLU A 38 -2.99 -14.40 -9.52
N GLY A 39 -2.05 -14.08 -10.40
CA GLY A 39 -0.86 -13.32 -10.07
C GLY A 39 0.38 -14.18 -9.82
N GLU A 40 1.34 -13.58 -9.14
CA GLU A 40 2.72 -14.05 -9.06
C GLU A 40 2.97 -14.89 -7.81
N SER A 41 4.03 -15.71 -7.83
CA SER A 41 4.42 -16.49 -6.66
C SER A 41 4.94 -15.59 -5.54
N MET A 42 4.67 -15.97 -4.29
CA MET A 42 5.03 -15.17 -3.10
C MET A 42 6.52 -14.82 -3.06
N SER A 43 7.39 -15.75 -3.42
CA SER A 43 8.84 -15.55 -3.46
C SER A 43 9.27 -14.52 -4.49
N LYS A 44 8.68 -14.55 -5.70
CA LYS A 44 8.96 -13.55 -6.73
C LYS A 44 8.49 -12.17 -6.27
N VAL A 45 7.28 -12.09 -5.74
CA VAL A 45 6.70 -10.84 -5.22
C VAL A 45 7.58 -10.25 -4.11
N TYR A 46 8.09 -11.08 -3.21
CA TYR A 46 8.99 -10.62 -2.15
C TYR A 46 10.28 -9.99 -2.70
N ARG A 47 10.92 -10.65 -3.67
CA ARG A 47 12.13 -10.12 -4.34
C ARG A 47 11.84 -8.80 -5.05
N ASP A 48 10.71 -8.72 -5.75
CA ASP A 48 10.29 -7.52 -6.45
C ASP A 48 10.05 -6.35 -5.46
N ILE A 49 9.44 -6.63 -4.30
CA ILE A 49 9.25 -5.65 -3.21
C ILE A 49 10.59 -5.19 -2.65
N ILE A 50 11.51 -6.10 -2.32
CA ILE A 50 12.83 -5.74 -1.79
C ILE A 50 13.60 -4.89 -2.79
N GLN A 51 13.61 -5.26 -4.07
CA GLN A 51 14.28 -4.50 -5.11
C GLN A 51 13.67 -3.11 -5.27
N TYR A 52 12.34 -3.02 -5.28
CA TYR A 52 11.61 -1.75 -5.34
C TYR A 52 11.96 -0.85 -4.16
N LEU A 53 11.92 -1.36 -2.93
CA LEU A 53 12.22 -0.58 -1.72
C LEU A 53 13.70 -0.15 -1.67
N LYS A 54 14.64 -1.01 -2.06
CA LYS A 54 16.07 -0.65 -2.18
C LYS A 54 16.28 0.53 -3.13
N ASN A 55 15.59 0.52 -4.27
CA ASN A 55 15.63 1.60 -5.25
C ASN A 55 14.99 2.89 -4.73
N CYS A 56 13.91 2.80 -3.94
CA CYS A 56 13.25 3.96 -3.37
C CYS A 56 14.02 4.59 -2.20
N LEU A 57 14.71 3.77 -1.40
CA LEU A 57 15.26 4.19 -0.11
C LEU A 57 16.78 4.41 -0.13
N ASN A 58 17.47 4.11 -1.24
CA ASN A 58 18.87 4.45 -1.48
C ASN A 58 19.81 4.04 -0.32
N GLY A 59 19.72 2.79 0.11
CA GLY A 59 20.56 2.23 1.19
C GLY A 59 20.09 2.54 2.62
N LYS A 60 18.97 3.25 2.80
CA LYS A 60 18.31 3.42 4.11
C LYS A 60 17.56 2.15 4.53
N PRO A 61 17.23 2.00 5.83
CA PRO A 61 16.39 0.90 6.31
C PRO A 61 15.07 0.82 5.53
N LEU A 62 14.63 -0.41 5.23
CA LEU A 62 13.41 -0.66 4.46
C LEU A 62 12.17 -0.35 5.31
N ILE A 63 11.69 0.89 5.25
CA ILE A 63 10.54 1.35 6.05
C ILE A 63 9.33 1.54 5.13
N VAL A 64 8.20 0.99 5.54
CA VAL A 64 6.89 1.17 4.90
C VAL A 64 5.83 1.56 5.92
N PHE A 65 4.74 2.15 5.44
CA PHE A 65 3.63 2.61 6.27
C PHE A 65 2.33 1.97 5.79
N THR A 66 1.46 1.58 6.73
CA THR A 66 0.13 1.05 6.47
C THR A 66 -0.86 1.51 7.56
N LEU A 67 -2.15 1.22 7.41
CA LEU A 67 -3.18 1.54 8.42
C LEU A 67 -2.84 0.94 9.79
N THR A 68 -3.17 1.63 10.88
CA THR A 68 -2.93 1.16 12.27
C THR A 68 -3.37 -0.28 12.47
N GLN A 69 -4.59 -0.60 12.01
CA GLN A 69 -5.21 -1.92 12.16
C GLN A 69 -4.56 -3.01 11.28
N GLU A 70 -3.79 -2.62 10.27
CA GLU A 70 -3.17 -3.52 9.29
C GLU A 70 -1.67 -3.74 9.55
N VAL A 71 -1.06 -3.01 10.48
CA VAL A 71 0.39 -3.17 10.79
C VAL A 71 0.74 -4.63 11.09
N ALA A 72 -0.09 -5.32 11.87
CA ALA A 72 0.16 -6.71 12.24
C ALA A 72 0.04 -7.68 11.05
N ILE A 73 -1.00 -7.53 10.22
CA ILE A 73 -1.22 -8.42 9.07
C ILE A 73 -0.17 -8.19 7.98
N VAL A 74 0.20 -6.93 7.72
CA VAL A 74 1.25 -6.61 6.73
C VAL A 74 2.61 -7.16 7.14
N LYS A 75 2.97 -7.07 8.44
CA LYS A 75 4.19 -7.73 8.96
C LYS A 75 4.14 -9.24 8.73
N SER A 76 3.04 -9.88 9.11
CA SER A 76 2.86 -11.32 8.90
C SER A 76 2.92 -11.73 7.43
N CYS A 77 2.42 -10.90 6.51
CA CYS A 77 2.53 -11.13 5.08
C CYS A 77 3.98 -11.07 4.60
N PHE A 78 4.78 -10.10 5.07
CA PHE A 78 6.20 -10.03 4.75
C PHE A 78 6.97 -11.21 5.31
N ASP A 79 6.72 -11.60 6.57
CA ASP A 79 7.36 -12.77 7.19
C ASP A 79 7.06 -14.05 6.40
N TYR A 80 5.79 -14.26 6.01
CA TYR A 80 5.39 -15.42 5.22
C TYR A 80 6.06 -15.43 3.83
N MET A 81 6.09 -14.29 3.15
CA MET A 81 6.73 -14.14 1.84
C MET A 81 8.25 -14.33 1.92
N GLN A 82 8.88 -13.87 3.00
CA GLN A 82 10.30 -14.07 3.24
C GLN A 82 10.63 -15.56 3.39
N THR A 83 9.86 -16.29 4.21
CA THR A 83 10.03 -17.74 4.38
C THR A 83 9.87 -18.48 3.05
N ALA A 84 8.85 -18.14 2.25
CA ALA A 84 8.67 -18.75 0.93
C ALA A 84 9.88 -18.48 0.01
N CYS A 85 10.40 -17.25 0.05
CA CYS A 85 11.58 -16.88 -0.72
C CYS A 85 12.82 -17.69 -0.30
N GLU A 86 13.06 -17.85 1.00
CA GLU A 86 14.19 -18.61 1.53
C GLU A 86 14.15 -20.09 1.13
N LEU A 87 12.96 -20.69 1.04
CA LEU A 87 12.76 -22.08 0.61
C LEU A 87 13.05 -22.28 -0.89
N ASP A 88 12.59 -21.37 -1.75
CA ASP A 88 12.83 -21.43 -3.20
C ASP A 88 14.33 -21.35 -3.56
N TYR A 89 15.14 -20.74 -2.68
CA TYR A 89 16.58 -20.58 -2.89
C TYR A 89 17.42 -21.81 -2.51
N THR A 90 16.84 -22.82 -1.85
CA THR A 90 17.57 -24.04 -1.45
C THR A 90 17.76 -25.07 -2.57
N ASP A 91 17.19 -24.83 -3.76
CA ASP A 91 17.16 -25.83 -4.84
C ASP A 91 18.14 -25.55 -5.99
N ASN A 92 18.72 -24.35 -6.12
CA ASN A 92 19.63 -23.99 -7.23
C ASN A 92 20.60 -22.82 -6.90
N SER A 93 21.78 -23.10 -6.31
CA SER A 93 23.01 -22.29 -6.51
C SER A 93 24.19 -22.91 -5.75
N ASP A 94 25.02 -23.68 -6.46
CA ASP A 94 26.40 -24.02 -6.08
C ASP A 94 27.31 -22.79 -6.20
N ASP A 95 27.11 -21.77 -5.37
CA ASP A 95 28.04 -20.63 -5.29
C ASP A 95 29.06 -20.90 -4.17
N GLU A 96 30.30 -21.19 -4.56
CA GLU A 96 31.44 -21.62 -3.73
C GLU A 96 31.92 -20.61 -2.67
N ASP A 97 31.33 -19.41 -2.56
CA ASP A 97 31.71 -18.40 -1.57
C ASP A 97 30.48 -17.98 -0.74
N GLY A 98 30.07 -18.87 0.16
CA GLY A 98 28.80 -18.90 0.90
C GLY A 98 28.50 -17.76 1.88
N LYS A 99 28.78 -16.50 1.54
CA LYS A 99 28.28 -15.32 2.27
C LYS A 99 27.17 -14.65 1.47
N LYS A 100 25.95 -15.15 1.66
CA LYS A 100 24.75 -14.41 1.25
C LYS A 100 24.49 -13.30 2.28
N ASP A 101 24.48 -12.06 1.83
CA ASP A 101 24.05 -10.95 2.68
C ASP A 101 22.61 -11.20 3.13
N PRO A 102 22.32 -11.14 4.44
CA PRO A 102 20.96 -11.32 4.93
C PRO A 102 20.03 -10.26 4.33
N ILE A 103 18.85 -10.69 3.89
CA ILE A 103 17.82 -9.76 3.41
C ILE A 103 17.42 -8.87 4.60
N PRO A 104 17.56 -7.53 4.50
CA PRO A 104 17.22 -6.66 5.62
C PRO A 104 15.71 -6.72 5.89
N PRO A 105 15.28 -6.69 7.17
CA PRO A 105 13.87 -6.75 7.52
C PRO A 105 13.13 -5.49 7.04
N ILE A 106 11.88 -5.66 6.63
CA ILE A 106 10.98 -4.56 6.30
C ILE A 106 10.30 -4.07 7.57
N LEU A 107 10.56 -2.82 7.95
CA LEU A 107 9.93 -2.16 9.10
C LEU A 107 8.58 -1.58 8.68
N VAL A 108 7.50 -2.07 9.30
CA VAL A 108 6.13 -1.62 9.03
C VAL A 108 5.66 -0.70 10.16
N TYR A 109 5.33 0.54 9.80
CA TYR A 109 4.83 1.56 10.72
C TYR A 109 3.41 2.03 10.36
N ASP A 110 2.85 2.83 11.26
CA ASP A 110 1.50 3.36 11.18
C ASP A 110 1.46 4.66 10.35
N ILE A 111 0.70 4.62 9.25
CA ILE A 111 0.51 5.75 8.34
C ILE A 111 -0.32 6.88 8.97
N GLN A 112 -1.24 6.59 9.90
CA GLN A 112 -2.06 7.59 10.57
C GLN A 112 -1.20 8.44 11.52
N TYR A 113 -0.22 7.82 12.19
CA TYR A 113 0.79 8.55 12.96
C TYR A 113 1.72 9.38 12.07
N LEU A 114 2.13 8.84 10.92
CA LEU A 114 2.92 9.61 9.95
C LEU A 114 2.14 10.85 9.48
N PHE A 115 0.86 10.68 9.13
CA PHE A 115 -0.02 11.75 8.70
C PHE A 115 -0.16 12.83 9.79
N PHE A 116 -0.38 12.42 11.04
CA PHE A 116 -0.45 13.31 12.19
C PHE A 116 0.83 14.14 12.38
N TYR A 117 1.99 13.48 12.46
CA TYR A 117 3.26 14.17 12.71
C TYR A 117 3.64 15.07 11.54
N LEU A 118 3.49 14.62 10.29
CA LEU A 118 3.78 15.47 9.13
C LEU A 118 2.90 16.71 9.08
N LYS A 119 1.61 16.61 9.45
CA LYS A 119 0.76 17.80 9.53
C LYS A 119 1.29 18.79 10.57
N LYS A 120 1.68 18.31 11.76
CA LYS A 120 2.22 19.19 12.80
C LYS A 120 3.49 19.89 12.36
N GLU A 121 4.41 19.15 11.75
CA GLU A 121 5.67 19.70 11.24
C GLU A 121 5.42 20.70 10.11
N THR A 122 4.50 20.39 9.19
CA THR A 122 4.08 21.28 8.09
C THR A 122 3.59 22.63 8.63
N MET A 123 2.73 22.61 9.66
CA MET A 123 2.22 23.83 10.30
C MET A 123 3.32 24.60 11.02
N GLY A 124 4.19 23.88 11.75
CA GLY A 124 5.32 24.46 12.47
C GLY A 124 6.31 25.17 11.54
N MET A 125 6.62 24.58 10.38
CA MET A 125 7.49 25.20 9.36
C MET A 125 6.92 26.51 8.81
N MET A 126 5.60 26.63 8.75
CA MET A 126 4.90 27.84 8.29
C MET A 126 4.65 28.86 9.41
N GLY A 127 5.17 28.62 10.62
CA GLY A 127 4.94 29.48 11.78
C GLY A 127 3.49 29.48 12.27
N GLN A 128 2.70 28.47 11.88
CA GLN A 128 1.30 28.35 12.30
C GLN A 128 1.20 27.54 13.60
N PRO A 129 0.28 27.91 14.53
CA PRO A 129 0.05 27.13 15.75
C PRO A 129 -0.34 25.69 15.43
N ASN A 130 0.28 24.72 16.11
CA ASN A 130 0.08 23.29 15.87
C ASN A 130 -0.29 22.48 17.12
N GLU A 131 -0.37 23.13 18.29
CA GLU A 131 -0.67 22.52 19.58
C GLU A 131 -2.10 21.99 19.64
N GLY A 132 -3.01 22.61 18.88
CA GLY A 132 -4.41 22.18 18.75
C GLY A 132 -4.60 20.94 17.88
N ILE A 133 -3.58 20.53 17.11
CA ILE A 133 -3.66 19.38 16.21
C ILE A 133 -3.49 18.12 17.04
N LYS A 134 -4.56 17.32 17.11
CA LYS A 134 -4.61 16.06 17.85
C LYS A 134 -4.65 14.89 16.89
N HIS A 135 -4.02 13.78 17.29
CA HIS A 135 -4.00 12.54 16.53
C HIS A 135 -5.41 12.07 16.15
N ASP A 136 -6.38 12.14 17.07
CA ASP A 136 -7.76 11.69 16.79
C ASP A 136 -8.45 12.51 15.69
N VAL A 137 -8.13 13.80 15.58
CA VAL A 137 -8.69 14.67 14.53
C VAL A 137 -8.09 14.30 13.18
N THR A 138 -6.77 14.18 13.11
CA THR A 138 -6.08 13.77 11.87
C THR A 138 -6.48 12.36 11.47
N ASN A 139 -6.70 11.47 12.44
CA ASN A 139 -7.18 10.12 12.20
C ASN A 139 -8.59 10.11 11.59
N ALA A 140 -9.52 10.88 12.15
CA ALA A 140 -10.87 11.02 11.59
C ALA A 140 -10.87 11.57 10.16
N ILE A 141 -9.96 12.52 9.86
CA ILE A 141 -9.79 13.07 8.50
C ILE A 141 -9.27 11.99 7.55
N PHE A 142 -8.25 11.24 7.97
CA PHE A 142 -7.64 10.20 7.14
C PHE A 142 -8.62 9.06 6.83
N LEU A 143 -9.36 8.59 7.85
CA LEU A 143 -10.32 7.49 7.72
C LEU A 143 -11.61 7.88 6.98
N ARG A 144 -11.84 9.17 6.72
CA ARG A 144 -12.99 9.62 5.92
C ARG A 144 -12.90 9.18 4.46
N ASP A 145 -11.69 8.86 3.97
CA ASP A 145 -11.41 8.38 2.60
C ASP A 145 -12.20 9.15 1.52
N ILE A 146 -12.04 10.47 1.46
CA ILE A 146 -12.82 11.33 0.54
C ILE A 146 -12.59 11.02 -0.94
N PHE A 147 -11.56 10.24 -1.24
CA PHE A 147 -11.22 9.78 -2.58
C PHE A 147 -11.70 8.35 -2.85
N GLU A 148 -12.51 7.75 -1.97
CA GLU A 148 -12.94 6.34 -2.05
C GLU A 148 -13.46 5.96 -3.44
N PHE A 149 -14.21 6.87 -4.07
CA PHE A 149 -14.88 6.70 -5.35
C PHE A 149 -14.05 7.13 -6.56
N GLU A 150 -12.76 7.40 -6.37
CA GLU A 150 -11.89 7.75 -7.49
C GLU A 150 -11.67 6.54 -8.41
N GLU A 151 -11.94 6.75 -9.70
CA GLU A 151 -11.81 5.73 -10.74
C GLU A 151 -10.39 5.73 -11.32
N LYS A 152 -10.03 4.63 -12.00
CA LYS A 152 -8.78 4.50 -12.79
C LYS A 152 -7.50 4.58 -11.95
N ILE A 153 -7.61 4.36 -10.64
CA ILE A 153 -6.47 4.25 -9.72
C ILE A 153 -6.31 2.84 -9.16
N ALA A 154 -7.26 1.92 -9.40
CA ALA A 154 -7.14 0.53 -9.02
C ALA A 154 -6.32 -0.28 -10.06
N CYS A 155 -6.07 -1.55 -9.77
CA CYS A 155 -5.56 -2.48 -10.77
C CYS A 155 -6.69 -2.87 -11.74
N GLN A 156 -6.32 -3.34 -12.93
CA GLN A 156 -7.28 -3.69 -13.98
C GLN A 156 -8.38 -4.63 -13.48
N PHE A 157 -8.00 -5.71 -12.78
CA PHE A 157 -8.94 -6.66 -12.21
C PHE A 157 -10.02 -5.99 -11.33
N HIS A 158 -9.61 -5.10 -10.42
CA HIS A 158 -10.54 -4.46 -9.49
C HIS A 158 -11.40 -3.35 -10.12
N GLU A 159 -10.93 -2.72 -11.21
CA GLU A 159 -11.77 -1.84 -12.02
C GLU A 159 -12.87 -2.63 -12.75
N GLU A 160 -12.53 -3.81 -13.30
CA GLU A 160 -13.47 -4.63 -14.08
C GLU A 160 -14.61 -5.21 -13.23
N ILE A 161 -14.35 -5.51 -11.95
CA ILE A 161 -15.35 -6.11 -11.05
C ILE A 161 -16.00 -5.11 -10.07
N ASP A 162 -15.75 -3.81 -10.25
CA ASP A 162 -16.26 -2.73 -9.38
C ASP A 162 -15.93 -2.96 -7.88
N ARG A 163 -14.67 -3.31 -7.61
CA ARG A 163 -14.14 -3.53 -6.25
C ARG A 163 -12.93 -2.65 -5.95
N SER A 164 -12.82 -1.51 -6.64
CA SER A 164 -11.73 -0.54 -6.51
C SER A 164 -11.50 -0.07 -5.07
N ARG A 165 -12.54 -0.04 -4.21
CA ARG A 165 -12.40 0.26 -2.77
C ARG A 165 -11.41 -0.65 -2.05
N TYR A 166 -11.41 -1.94 -2.37
CA TYR A 166 -10.60 -2.97 -1.72
C TYR A 166 -9.30 -3.27 -2.49
N CYS A 167 -9.03 -2.54 -3.58
CA CYS A 167 -7.79 -2.67 -4.32
C CYS A 167 -6.64 -2.01 -3.54
N THR A 168 -5.57 -2.75 -3.28
CA THR A 168 -4.37 -2.21 -2.60
C THR A 168 -3.74 -1.06 -3.36
N ARG A 169 -3.73 -1.10 -4.71
CA ARG A 169 -3.26 0.01 -5.55
C ARG A 169 -4.09 1.27 -5.36
N SER A 170 -5.42 1.14 -5.37
CA SER A 170 -6.32 2.28 -5.13
C SER A 170 -6.10 2.86 -3.75
N GLN A 171 -6.09 2.03 -2.71
CA GLN A 171 -5.89 2.46 -1.32
C GLN A 171 -4.64 3.31 -1.14
N VAL A 172 -3.47 2.83 -1.59
CA VAL A 172 -2.22 3.59 -1.41
C VAL A 172 -2.21 4.90 -2.19
N VAL A 173 -2.88 4.97 -3.35
CA VAL A 173 -3.03 6.22 -4.12
C VAL A 173 -3.96 7.20 -3.40
N ARG A 174 -5.08 6.72 -2.85
CA ARG A 174 -6.00 7.57 -2.07
C ARG A 174 -5.35 8.10 -0.80
N TRP A 175 -4.49 7.32 -0.15
CA TRP A 175 -3.70 7.79 0.99
C TRP A 175 -2.79 8.95 0.58
N VAL A 176 -2.11 8.84 -0.58
CA VAL A 176 -1.30 9.95 -1.12
C VAL A 176 -2.16 11.19 -1.40
N TYR A 177 -3.31 11.05 -2.07
CA TYR A 177 -4.21 12.18 -2.30
C TYR A 177 -4.68 12.82 -1.00
N THR A 178 -4.94 12.02 0.03
CA THR A 178 -5.32 12.50 1.37
C THR A 178 -4.18 13.29 2.03
N PHE A 179 -2.94 12.81 1.92
CA PHE A 179 -1.76 13.55 2.39
C PHE A 179 -1.63 14.89 1.67
N CYS A 180 -1.74 14.89 0.35
CA CYS A 180 -1.56 16.09 -0.45
C CYS A 180 -2.69 17.10 -0.23
N ASP A 181 -3.96 16.68 -0.23
CA ASP A 181 -5.10 17.57 0.02
C ASP A 181 -4.99 18.28 1.39
N TYR A 182 -4.50 17.57 2.40
CA TYR A 182 -4.45 18.08 3.78
C TYR A 182 -3.23 18.94 4.12
N MET A 183 -2.14 18.84 3.35
CA MET A 183 -0.85 19.48 3.68
C MET A 183 -0.24 20.32 2.57
N CYS A 184 -0.47 20.03 1.28
CA CYS A 184 0.22 20.76 0.21
C CYS A 184 -0.13 22.24 0.16
N LYS A 185 -1.39 22.60 0.44
CA LYS A 185 -1.83 24.01 0.47
C LYS A 185 -1.11 24.81 1.54
N ASP A 186 -0.84 24.21 2.69
CA ASP A 186 -0.13 24.87 3.79
C ASP A 186 1.32 25.20 3.40
N LEU A 187 1.95 24.31 2.64
CA LEU A 187 3.31 24.46 2.14
C LEU A 187 3.41 25.33 0.88
N GLY A 188 2.29 25.87 0.37
CA GLY A 188 2.26 26.58 -0.91
C GLY A 188 2.59 25.72 -2.13
N ILE A 189 2.46 24.39 -2.02
CA ILE A 189 2.72 23.45 -3.12
C ILE A 189 1.52 23.44 -4.07
N THR A 190 1.78 23.65 -5.36
CA THR A 190 0.75 23.54 -6.40
C THR A 190 0.42 22.07 -6.64
N MET A 191 -0.87 21.73 -6.51
CA MET A 191 -1.37 20.37 -6.72
C MET A 191 -1.37 20.02 -8.21
N GLU A 192 -0.75 18.89 -8.57
CA GLU A 192 -0.69 18.42 -9.95
C GLU A 192 -1.71 17.27 -10.14
N PRO A 193 -2.64 17.38 -11.11
CA PRO A 193 -3.58 16.30 -11.43
C PRO A 193 -2.87 14.98 -11.79
N GLY A 194 -3.39 13.86 -11.30
CA GLY A 194 -2.80 12.54 -11.47
C GLY A 194 -1.59 12.26 -10.58
N LYS A 195 -1.08 13.25 -9.82
CA LYS A 195 0.02 13.08 -8.87
C LYS A 195 -0.38 13.41 -7.44
N HIS A 196 -0.81 14.65 -7.21
CA HIS A 196 -1.20 15.15 -5.89
C HIS A 196 -2.72 15.06 -5.67
N ALA A 197 -3.49 15.16 -6.75
CA ALA A 197 -4.94 15.05 -6.76
C ALA A 197 -5.37 14.12 -7.89
N PRO A 198 -6.62 13.63 -7.87
CA PRO A 198 -7.27 13.03 -9.02
C PRO A 198 -7.09 13.81 -10.33
N PHE A 199 -7.26 13.13 -11.46
CA PHE A 199 -7.43 13.84 -12.72
C PHE A 199 -8.74 14.63 -12.67
N PHE A 200 -8.68 15.91 -13.03
CA PHE A 200 -9.89 16.72 -13.13
C PHE A 200 -10.76 16.14 -14.25
N LYS A 201 -11.96 15.64 -13.91
CA LYS A 201 -13.04 15.46 -14.88
C LYS A 201 -13.72 16.83 -15.02
N PRO A 202 -13.61 17.54 -16.16
CA PRO A 202 -14.55 18.61 -16.44
C PRO A 202 -15.95 17.99 -16.38
N LEU A 203 -16.86 18.60 -15.62
CA LEU A 203 -18.26 18.21 -15.71
C LEU A 203 -18.67 18.39 -17.18
N ASP A 204 -19.11 17.31 -17.83
CA ASP A 204 -19.75 17.41 -19.13
C ASP A 204 -20.97 18.32 -18.95
N THR A 205 -20.81 19.56 -19.39
CA THR A 205 -21.89 20.54 -19.52
C THR A 205 -22.54 20.36 -20.89
N SER A 206 -22.76 19.11 -21.31
CA SER A 206 -23.69 18.82 -22.40
C SER A 206 -25.08 18.68 -21.77
N SER A 207 -25.81 19.78 -21.81
CA SER A 207 -27.25 19.80 -21.64
C SER A 207 -27.86 19.12 -22.86
N ASP A 208 -28.64 18.06 -22.64
CA ASP A 208 -29.72 17.64 -23.54
C ASP A 208 -31.04 17.69 -22.76
#